data_AF-A0A563U864-F1
#
_entry.id   AF-A0A563U864-F1
#
_cell.length_a   1.000
_cell.length_b   1.000
_cell.length_c   1.000
_cell.angle_alpha   90.00
_cell.angle_beta   90.00
_cell.angle_gamma   90.00
#
_symmetry.space_group_name_H-M   'P 1'
#
loop_
_entity.id
_entity.type
_entity.pdbx_description
1 polymer ?
#
loop_
_entity_poly.entity_id
_entity_poly.type
_entity_poly.pdbx_seq_one_letter_code
_entity_poly.pdbx_strand_id
1 'polypeptide(L)'
;MTRIFTLLIVSVFLSLAGFAQTSEVVVDGDIATPFKINAASFTSMKVIQLKHNDKEGKEHTYSGISLFDVLTKAGAVPNNQLKGKILTKYLLVSAADGYQVVIALPEIDPAYTDKTIILANQMDGKNLPANAGPFRLIVPGDKKLARSVMRVTSLTVLTAKIPIRQ
;
A
#
# COMPACT_ATOMS: atom_id res chain seq x y z
N MET A 1 32.67 -60.45 -25.63
CA MET A 1 31.41 -59.93 -25.07
C MET A 1 31.75 -58.69 -24.24
N THR A 2 31.79 -57.53 -24.86
CA THR A 2 32.25 -56.27 -24.22
C THR A 2 31.02 -55.36 -24.08
N ARG A 3 30.59 -55.10 -22.85
CA ARG A 3 29.37 -54.34 -22.56
C ARG A 3 29.62 -52.84 -22.65
N ILE A 4 28.86 -52.17 -23.52
CA ILE A 4 28.81 -50.72 -23.69
C ILE A 4 27.89 -50.15 -22.61
N PHE A 5 28.42 -49.26 -21.76
CA PHE A 5 27.66 -48.48 -20.79
C PHE A 5 27.20 -47.19 -21.48
N THR A 6 25.92 -47.09 -21.81
CA THR A 6 25.32 -45.85 -22.33
C THR A 6 24.84 -45.01 -21.15
N LEU A 7 25.54 -43.91 -20.87
CA LEU A 7 25.17 -42.94 -19.84
C LEU A 7 24.07 -42.02 -20.41
N LEU A 8 22.84 -42.13 -19.91
CA LEU A 8 21.72 -41.26 -20.29
C LEU A 8 21.76 -40.00 -19.39
N ILE A 9 22.14 -38.86 -19.95
CA ILE A 9 22.11 -37.56 -19.25
C ILE A 9 20.65 -37.09 -19.21
N VAL A 10 20.04 -37.14 -18.02
CA VAL A 10 18.73 -36.53 -17.76
C VAL A 10 18.95 -35.06 -17.43
N SER A 11 18.72 -34.17 -18.40
CA SER A 11 18.63 -32.72 -18.15
C SER A 11 17.33 -32.42 -17.41
N VAL A 12 17.43 -32.15 -16.11
CA VAL A 12 16.34 -31.60 -15.30
C VAL A 12 16.23 -30.10 -15.62
N PHE A 13 15.21 -29.71 -16.39
CA PHE A 13 14.81 -28.31 -16.52
C PHE A 13 14.15 -27.88 -15.21
N LEU A 14 14.91 -27.22 -14.35
CA LEU A 14 14.40 -26.57 -13.15
C LEU A 14 13.76 -25.24 -13.57
N SER A 15 12.44 -25.22 -13.75
CA SER A 15 11.68 -24.00 -13.99
C SER A 15 11.72 -23.11 -12.74
N LEU A 16 12.50 -22.02 -12.77
CA LEU A 16 12.31 -20.92 -11.85
C LEU A 16 10.99 -20.24 -12.20
N ALA A 17 9.91 -20.68 -11.57
CA ALA A 17 8.69 -19.87 -11.48
C ALA A 17 9.05 -18.59 -10.70
N GLY A 18 9.37 -17.53 -11.44
CA GLY A 18 9.47 -16.19 -10.84
C GLY A 18 8.15 -15.87 -10.17
N PHE A 19 8.17 -15.64 -8.86
CA PHE A 19 7.01 -15.11 -8.15
C PHE A 19 6.68 -13.74 -8.77
N ALA A 20 5.68 -13.71 -9.64
CA ALA A 20 5.10 -12.47 -10.11
C ALA A 20 4.52 -11.77 -8.88
N GLN A 21 5.20 -10.74 -8.39
CA GLN A 21 4.71 -9.94 -7.28
C GLN A 21 3.38 -9.33 -7.73
N THR A 22 2.29 -9.71 -7.06
CA THR A 22 0.95 -9.17 -7.29
C THR A 22 1.05 -7.65 -7.23
N SER A 23 0.88 -7.01 -8.38
CA SER A 23 1.07 -5.56 -8.54
C SER A 23 -0.23 -4.81 -8.26
N GLU A 24 -0.91 -5.22 -7.19
CA GLU A 24 -2.21 -4.70 -6.79
C GLU A 24 -2.26 -4.46 -5.28
N VAL A 25 -2.99 -3.42 -4.88
CA VAL A 25 -3.36 -3.18 -3.47
C VAL A 25 -4.85 -3.38 -3.31
N VAL A 26 -5.25 -4.23 -2.38
CA VAL A 26 -6.67 -4.48 -2.08
C VAL A 26 -7.20 -3.38 -1.16
N VAL A 27 -8.31 -2.74 -1.54
CA VAL A 27 -9.04 -1.78 -0.72
C VAL A 27 -10.34 -2.44 -0.26
N ASP A 28 -10.48 -2.68 1.04
CA ASP A 28 -11.56 -3.49 1.61
C ASP A 28 -11.93 -3.04 3.03
N GLY A 29 -12.81 -3.80 3.68
CA GLY A 29 -13.25 -3.62 5.05
C GLY A 29 -14.62 -2.96 5.14
N ASP A 30 -14.76 -2.06 6.10
CA ASP A 30 -16.01 -1.36 6.40
C ASP A 30 -16.21 -0.15 5.45
N ILE A 31 -16.37 -0.49 4.17
CA ILE A 31 -16.51 0.41 3.01
C ILE A 31 -17.67 -0.05 2.10
N ALA A 32 -18.18 0.85 1.26
CA ALA A 32 -19.33 0.54 0.40
C ALA A 32 -18.93 -0.16 -0.91
N THR A 33 -17.76 0.16 -1.46
CA THR A 33 -17.32 -0.34 -2.76
C THR A 33 -15.87 -0.82 -2.68
N PRO A 34 -15.63 -2.08 -2.30
CA PRO A 34 -14.30 -2.69 -2.37
C PRO A 34 -13.77 -2.72 -3.78
N PHE A 35 -12.47 -2.47 -3.93
CA PHE A 35 -11.80 -2.52 -5.23
C PHE A 35 -10.31 -2.80 -5.08
N LYS A 36 -9.64 -2.99 -6.21
CA LYS A 36 -8.19 -3.17 -6.26
C LYS A 36 -7.53 -2.01 -6.95
N ILE A 37 -6.47 -1.49 -6.35
CA ILE A 37 -5.58 -0.52 -6.97
C ILE A 37 -4.54 -1.29 -7.77
N ASN A 38 -4.67 -1.28 -9.09
CA ASN A 38 -3.69 -1.73 -10.07
C ASN A 38 -3.31 -0.59 -11.04
N ALA A 39 -2.43 -0.87 -12.00
CA ALA A 39 -1.95 0.14 -12.95
C ALA A 39 -3.07 0.93 -13.64
N ALA A 40 -4.16 0.29 -14.07
CA ALA A 40 -5.26 0.95 -14.76
C ALA A 40 -6.11 1.82 -13.81
N SER A 41 -6.42 1.32 -12.61
CA SER A 41 -7.16 2.12 -11.63
C SER A 41 -6.33 3.31 -11.11
N PHE A 42 -5.00 3.17 -11.04
CA PHE A 42 -4.10 4.21 -10.56
C PHE A 42 -4.06 5.41 -11.52
N THR A 43 -4.02 5.14 -12.83
CA THR A 43 -4.05 6.21 -13.86
C THR A 43 -5.40 6.91 -13.95
N SER A 44 -6.49 6.26 -13.50
CA SER A 44 -7.82 6.88 -13.42
C SER A 44 -7.98 7.88 -12.26
N MET A 45 -7.03 7.91 -11.32
CA MET A 45 -7.05 8.80 -10.16
C MET A 45 -6.08 9.96 -10.34
N LYS A 46 -6.34 11.06 -9.63
CA LYS A 46 -5.47 12.22 -9.62
C LYS A 46 -4.15 11.86 -8.93
N VAL A 47 -3.07 11.83 -9.71
CA VAL A 47 -1.70 11.68 -9.18
C VAL A 47 -1.22 13.03 -8.67
N ILE A 48 -0.63 13.03 -7.48
CA ILE A 48 0.03 14.18 -6.85
C ILE A 48 1.47 13.84 -6.50
N GLN A 49 2.29 14.87 -6.31
CA GLN A 49 3.68 14.73 -5.91
C GLN A 49 3.92 15.42 -4.57
N LEU A 50 4.77 14.82 -3.74
CA LEU A 50 5.27 15.45 -2.52
C LEU A 50 6.70 15.05 -2.23
N LYS A 51 7.38 15.88 -1.44
CA LYS A 51 8.73 15.64 -0.95
C LYS A 51 8.68 14.91 0.38
N HIS A 52 9.55 13.92 0.56
CA HIS A 52 9.67 13.18 1.80
C HIS A 52 11.10 12.64 1.96
N ASN A 53 11.62 12.73 3.18
CA ASN A 53 12.96 12.23 3.48
C ASN A 53 12.92 10.73 3.73
N ASP A 54 13.99 10.03 3.33
CA ASP A 54 14.22 8.66 3.74
C ASP A 54 14.83 8.55 5.15
N LYS A 55 15.18 7.33 5.56
CA LYS A 55 15.75 7.07 6.90
C LYS A 55 17.13 7.70 7.09
N GLU A 56 17.85 7.99 6.01
CA GLU A 56 19.17 8.62 6.00
C GLU A 56 19.08 10.15 5.93
N GLY A 57 17.86 10.70 5.84
CA GLY A 57 17.60 12.12 5.74
C GLY A 57 17.67 12.68 4.32
N LYS A 58 17.83 11.82 3.31
CA LYS A 58 17.85 12.24 1.91
C LYS A 58 16.43 12.53 1.43
N GLU A 59 16.22 13.70 0.84
CA GLU A 59 14.93 14.10 0.28
C GLU A 59 14.68 13.40 -1.07
N HIS A 60 13.47 12.87 -1.23
CA HIS A 60 12.97 12.26 -2.45
C HIS A 60 11.62 12.86 -2.85
N THR A 61 11.32 12.87 -4.14
CA THR A 61 9.99 13.24 -4.65
C THR A 61 9.18 11.99 -4.95
N TYR A 62 8.07 11.81 -4.25
CA TYR A 62 7.17 10.67 -4.45
C TYR A 62 5.94 11.09 -5.26
N SER A 63 5.59 10.29 -6.27
CA SER A 63 4.33 10.42 -7.01
C SER A 63 3.35 9.35 -6.54
N GLY A 64 2.13 9.76 -6.21
CA GLY A 64 1.13 8.87 -5.63
C GLY A 64 -0.30 9.38 -5.76
N ILE A 65 -1.22 8.56 -5.30
CA ILE A 65 -2.64 8.92 -5.14
C ILE A 65 -2.94 9.22 -3.67
N SER A 66 -3.80 10.20 -3.42
CA SER A 66 -4.23 10.56 -2.06
C SER A 66 -5.02 9.41 -1.42
N LEU A 67 -4.71 9.06 -0.18
CA LEU A 67 -5.53 8.11 0.56
C LEU A 67 -6.95 8.63 0.82
N PHE A 68 -7.14 9.94 0.92
CA PHE A 68 -8.47 10.53 1.03
C PHE A 68 -9.33 10.23 -0.20
N ASP A 69 -8.76 10.39 -1.40
CA ASP A 69 -9.45 10.11 -2.65
C ASP A 69 -9.73 8.62 -2.81
N VAL A 70 -8.79 7.76 -2.41
CA VAL A 70 -8.98 6.29 -2.40
C VAL A 70 -10.16 5.91 -1.49
N LEU A 71 -10.20 6.43 -0.26
CA LEU A 71 -11.25 6.10 0.70
C LEU A 71 -12.59 6.75 0.37
N THR A 72 -12.59 7.93 -0.25
CA THR A 72 -13.80 8.56 -0.80
C THR A 72 -14.38 7.72 -1.93
N LYS A 73 -13.54 7.26 -2.87
CA LYS A 73 -13.95 6.35 -3.95
C LYS A 73 -14.48 5.02 -3.43
N ALA A 74 -13.92 4.50 -2.33
CA ALA A 74 -14.40 3.31 -1.65
C ALA A 74 -15.74 3.50 -0.90
N GLY A 75 -16.20 4.76 -0.74
CA GLY A 75 -17.39 5.10 0.06
C GLY A 75 -17.16 5.05 1.57
N ALA A 76 -15.91 5.08 2.04
CA ALA A 76 -15.58 5.13 3.46
C ALA A 76 -15.78 6.53 4.08
N VAL A 77 -15.86 7.57 3.23
CA VAL A 77 -16.09 8.97 3.61
C VAL A 77 -17.41 9.44 2.99
N PRO A 78 -18.57 9.03 3.53
CA PRO A 78 -19.87 9.42 2.98
C PRO A 78 -20.04 10.94 2.98
N ASN A 79 -20.56 11.49 1.88
CA ASN A 79 -20.73 12.93 1.65
C ASN A 79 -19.43 13.75 1.80
N ASN A 80 -18.26 13.10 1.66
CA ASN A 80 -16.93 13.69 1.83
C ASN A 80 -16.76 14.36 3.21
N GLN A 81 -17.41 13.83 4.25
CA GLN A 81 -17.33 14.35 5.61
C GLN A 81 -17.14 13.23 6.62
N LEU A 82 -16.06 13.28 7.39
CA LEU A 82 -15.87 12.41 8.54
C LEU A 82 -16.64 12.98 9.75
N LYS A 83 -17.77 12.38 10.12
CA LYS A 83 -18.56 12.80 11.30
C LYS A 83 -19.06 11.60 12.10
N GLY A 84 -19.36 11.84 13.39
CA GLY A 84 -19.97 10.86 14.28
C GLY A 84 -19.17 9.55 14.36
N LYS A 85 -19.83 8.40 14.16
CA LYS A 85 -19.23 7.07 14.29
C LYS A 85 -18.08 6.80 13.30
N ILE A 86 -17.96 7.58 12.22
CA ILE A 86 -16.86 7.41 11.27
C ILE A 86 -15.52 7.85 11.88
N LEU A 87 -15.54 8.77 12.85
CA LEU A 87 -14.33 9.24 13.55
C LEU A 87 -13.67 8.15 14.40
N THR A 88 -14.35 7.03 14.68
CA THR A 88 -13.78 5.85 15.35
C THR A 88 -13.25 4.80 14.37
N LYS A 89 -13.30 5.07 13.06
CA LYS A 89 -12.73 4.20 12.04
C LYS A 89 -11.26 4.53 11.80
N TYR A 90 -10.54 3.52 11.36
CA TYR A 90 -9.14 3.62 11.01
C TYR A 90 -8.82 2.76 9.79
N LEU A 91 -7.73 3.10 9.12
CA LEU A 91 -7.18 2.33 8.04
C LEU A 91 -6.04 1.45 8.58
N LEU A 92 -6.21 0.13 8.46
CA LEU A 92 -5.14 -0.83 8.65
C LEU A 92 -4.40 -1.01 7.31
N VAL A 93 -3.13 -0.66 7.28
CA VAL A 93 -2.26 -0.79 6.10
C VAL A 93 -1.35 -1.97 6.31
N SER A 94 -1.36 -2.93 5.37
CA SER A 94 -0.52 -4.13 5.44
C SER A 94 0.50 -4.16 4.30
N ALA A 95 1.69 -4.67 4.59
CA ALA A 95 2.76 -4.92 3.65
C ALA A 95 2.91 -6.41 3.31
N ALA A 96 3.63 -6.68 2.23
CA ALA A 96 3.93 -8.03 1.77
C ALA A 96 4.77 -8.87 2.76
N ASP A 97 5.50 -8.24 3.68
CA ASP A 97 6.30 -8.89 4.72
C ASP A 97 5.52 -9.10 6.04
N GLY A 98 4.21 -8.79 6.05
CA GLY A 98 3.36 -8.87 7.23
C GLY A 98 3.44 -7.64 8.15
N TYR A 99 4.25 -6.63 7.81
CA TYR A 99 4.27 -5.38 8.57
C TYR A 99 2.93 -4.63 8.47
N GLN A 100 2.46 -4.09 9.58
CA GLN A 100 1.17 -3.40 9.67
C GLN A 100 1.27 -2.11 10.46
N VAL A 101 0.52 -1.11 10.01
CA VAL A 101 0.33 0.15 10.73
C VAL A 101 -1.13 0.61 10.66
N VAL A 102 -1.49 1.48 11.57
CA VAL A 102 -2.81 2.11 11.64
C VAL A 102 -2.70 3.61 11.35
N ILE A 103 -3.64 4.12 10.55
CA ILE A 103 -3.87 5.55 10.31
C ILE A 103 -5.34 5.85 10.66
N ALA A 104 -5.60 6.79 11.56
CA ALA A 104 -6.99 7.19 11.83
C ALA A 104 -7.58 7.92 10.61
N LEU A 105 -8.88 7.76 10.34
CA LEU A 105 -9.48 8.44 9.18
C LEU A 105 -9.35 9.98 9.23
N PRO A 106 -9.45 10.67 10.38
CA PRO A 106 -9.20 12.11 10.42
C PRO A 106 -7.76 12.53 10.03
N GLU A 107 -6.77 11.62 10.09
CA GLU A 107 -5.40 11.93 9.67
C GLU A 107 -5.21 11.99 8.14
N ILE A 108 -6.21 11.55 7.37
CA ILE A 108 -6.16 11.61 5.89
C ILE A 108 -7.07 12.69 5.31
N ASP A 109 -7.99 13.26 6.10
CA ASP A 109 -8.99 14.20 5.60
C ASP A 109 -8.45 15.65 5.62
N PRO A 110 -8.44 16.35 4.48
CA PRO A 110 -7.95 17.73 4.38
C PRO A 110 -8.74 18.73 5.22
N ALA A 111 -9.96 18.41 5.67
CA ALA A 111 -10.71 19.23 6.61
C ALA A 111 -10.14 19.19 8.05
N TYR A 112 -9.27 18.21 8.37
CA TYR A 112 -8.71 17.99 9.70
C TYR A 112 -7.20 18.19 9.77
N THR A 113 -6.49 18.05 8.66
CA THR A 113 -5.03 18.18 8.63
C THR A 113 -4.53 18.70 7.28
N ASP A 114 -3.45 19.48 7.31
CA ASP A 114 -2.73 19.89 6.10
C ASP A 114 -1.87 18.77 5.51
N LYS A 115 -1.72 17.66 6.23
CA LYS A 115 -0.93 16.51 5.78
C LYS A 115 -1.69 15.75 4.70
N THR A 116 -1.03 15.50 3.58
CA THR A 116 -1.55 14.59 2.56
C THR A 116 -0.79 13.28 2.60
N ILE A 117 -1.48 12.20 3.01
CA ILE A 117 -0.94 10.85 3.00
C ILE A 117 -1.21 10.22 1.63
N ILE A 118 -0.18 9.66 1.00
CA ILE A 118 -0.29 9.10 -0.35
C ILE A 118 0.12 7.63 -0.41
N LEU A 119 -0.52 6.89 -1.32
CA LEU A 119 -0.01 5.63 -1.83
C LEU A 119 0.81 5.92 -3.08
N ALA A 120 2.13 5.90 -2.94
CA ALA A 120 3.07 6.17 -4.03
C ALA A 120 3.34 4.91 -4.85
N ASN A 121 3.53 5.09 -6.17
CA ASN A 121 4.04 4.07 -7.09
C ASN A 121 5.38 4.48 -7.74
N GLN A 122 5.81 5.73 -7.56
CA GLN A 122 7.06 6.26 -8.09
C GLN A 122 7.84 7.07 -7.06
N MET A 123 9.16 7.09 -7.24
CA MET A 123 10.13 7.88 -6.50
C MET A 123 11.12 8.48 -7.49
N ASP A 124 11.30 9.79 -7.42
CA ASP A 124 12.16 10.58 -8.32
C ASP A 124 11.87 10.33 -9.80
N GLY A 125 10.58 10.27 -10.15
CA GLY A 125 10.10 10.03 -11.52
C GLY A 125 10.32 8.61 -12.05
N LYS A 126 10.82 7.69 -11.22
CA LYS A 126 11.06 6.28 -11.58
C LYS A 126 10.15 5.37 -10.75
N ASN A 127 9.96 4.14 -11.21
CA ASN A 127 9.29 3.11 -10.41
C ASN A 127 10.02 2.91 -9.08
N LEU A 128 9.26 2.60 -8.02
CA LEU A 128 9.82 2.26 -6.73
C LEU A 128 10.80 1.07 -6.84
N PRO A 129 11.91 1.06 -6.06
CA PRO A 129 12.82 -0.08 -6.05
C PRO A 129 12.11 -1.33 -5.50
N ALA A 130 12.56 -2.52 -5.93
CA ALA A 130 11.88 -3.79 -5.65
C ALA A 130 11.68 -4.09 -4.15
N ASN A 131 12.61 -3.62 -3.30
CA ASN A 131 12.51 -3.75 -1.85
C ASN A 131 11.49 -2.79 -1.21
N ALA A 132 11.02 -1.77 -1.94
CA ALA A 132 10.08 -0.76 -1.43
C ALA A 132 8.73 -0.75 -2.15
N GLY A 133 8.65 -1.30 -3.37
CA GLY A 133 7.47 -1.26 -4.25
C GLY A 133 6.70 -2.58 -4.36
N PRO A 134 5.69 -2.66 -5.26
CA PRO A 134 5.33 -1.65 -6.27
C PRO A 134 4.56 -0.45 -5.72
N PHE A 135 4.05 -0.55 -4.48
CA PHE A 135 3.38 0.54 -3.79
C PHE A 135 4.01 0.80 -2.42
N ARG A 136 4.12 2.08 -2.08
CA ARG A 136 4.67 2.54 -0.80
C ARG A 136 3.76 3.60 -0.19
N LEU A 137 3.40 3.44 1.07
CA LEU A 137 2.73 4.48 1.83
C LEU A 137 3.74 5.56 2.22
N ILE A 138 3.38 6.82 2.01
CA ILE A 138 4.17 7.97 2.46
C ILE A 138 3.33 8.78 3.43
N VAL A 139 3.82 8.93 4.66
CA VAL A 139 3.17 9.66 5.75
C VAL A 139 4.02 10.88 6.13
N PRO A 140 3.71 12.08 5.61
CA PRO A 140 4.47 13.29 5.95
C PRO A 140 4.35 13.69 7.42
N GLY A 141 5.41 14.30 7.95
CA GLY A 141 5.44 14.87 9.30
C GLY A 141 5.74 13.88 10.43
N ASP A 142 5.87 12.58 10.13
CA ASP A 142 6.38 11.61 11.09
C ASP A 142 7.90 11.77 11.28
N LYS A 143 8.35 11.95 12.53
CA LYS A 143 9.79 12.02 12.85
C LYS A 143 10.50 10.69 12.62
N LYS A 144 9.81 9.58 12.88
CA LYS A 144 10.26 8.22 12.60
C LYS A 144 9.39 7.65 11.48
N LEU A 145 10.02 7.18 10.41
CA LEU A 145 9.34 6.71 9.20
C LEU A 145 8.71 5.31 9.33
N ALA A 146 8.30 4.92 10.53
CA ALA A 146 7.71 3.61 10.80
C ALA A 146 6.38 3.44 10.05
N ARG A 147 5.59 4.50 9.91
CA ARG A 147 4.31 4.47 9.18
C ARG A 147 4.43 4.68 7.68
N SER A 148 5.60 5.01 7.14
CA SER A 148 5.84 5.07 5.69
C SER A 148 6.14 3.67 5.13
N VAL A 149 5.09 2.85 5.09
CA VAL A 149 5.13 1.40 4.80
C VAL A 149 5.57 1.09 3.37
N MET A 150 6.54 0.20 3.25
CA MET A 150 7.03 -0.35 1.98
C MET A 150 6.21 -1.55 1.53
N ARG A 151 6.16 -1.81 0.22
CA ARG A 151 5.54 -3.03 -0.37
C ARG A 151 4.10 -3.24 0.11
N VAL A 152 3.29 -2.17 0.08
CA VAL A 152 1.89 -2.20 0.53
C VAL A 152 1.08 -3.18 -0.32
N THR A 153 0.24 -3.98 0.33
CA THR A 153 -0.62 -5.00 -0.29
C THR A 153 -2.11 -4.81 0.02
N SER A 154 -2.45 -4.22 1.17
CA SER A 154 -3.83 -3.92 1.51
C SER A 154 -4.03 -2.63 2.29
N LEU A 155 -5.19 -2.03 2.07
CA LEU A 155 -5.76 -0.88 2.75
C LEU A 155 -7.14 -1.30 3.26
N THR A 156 -7.25 -1.64 4.55
CA THR A 156 -8.48 -2.18 5.13
C THR A 156 -9.08 -1.21 6.13
N VAL A 157 -10.29 -0.71 5.87
CA VAL A 157 -10.99 0.17 6.81
C VAL A 157 -11.65 -0.68 7.89
N LEU A 158 -11.38 -0.36 9.15
CA LEU A 158 -11.91 -1.06 10.31
C LEU A 158 -12.48 -0.05 11.31
N THR A 159 -13.41 -0.53 12.15
CA THR A 159 -14.02 0.26 13.22
C THR A 159 -13.41 -0.15 14.55
N ALA A 160 -12.89 0.81 15.32
CA ALA A 160 -12.42 0.55 16.68
C ALA A 160 -13.57 0.04 17.56
N LYS A 161 -13.32 -1.04 18.30
CA LYS A 161 -14.29 -1.65 19.21
C LYS A 161 -13.73 -1.65 20.63
N ILE A 162 -14.58 -1.36 21.60
CA ILE A 162 -14.26 -1.59 23.00
C ILE A 162 -14.29 -3.12 23.22
N PRO A 163 -13.21 -3.74 23.70
CA PRO A 163 -13.24 -5.15 24.05
C PRO A 163 -14.30 -5.39 25.13
N ILE A 164 -15.16 -6.38 24.94
CA ILE A 164 -16.07 -6.83 26.00
C ILE A 164 -15.18 -7.50 27.06
N ARG A 165 -15.17 -6.95 28.28
CA ARG A 165 -14.56 -7.64 29.42
C ARG A 165 -15.47 -8.82 29.75
N GLN A 166 -14.97 -10.03 29.54
CA GLN A 166 -15.55 -11.23 30.13
C GLN A 166 -15.22 -11.29 31.61
#